data_AF-A0A949E2P1-F1
#
_entry.id   AF-A0A949E2P1-F1
#
_cell.length_a   1.000
_cell.length_b   1.000
_cell.length_c   1.000
_cell.angle_alpha   90.00
_cell.angle_beta   90.00
_cell.angle_gamma   90.00
#
_symmetry.space_group_name_H-M   'P 1'
#
loop_
_entity.id
_entity.type
_entity.pdbx_description
1 polymer ?
#
loop_
_entity_poly.entity_id
_entity_poly.type
_entity_poly.pdbx_seq_one_letter_code
_entity_poly.pdbx_strand_id
1 'polypeptide(L)'
;MKRIIFFLILLFFLSSCGKKQKNIFDFTPKKEHFKVNRLDLCSIKNLKIQKNEFGNFISWKDVDYKSSNSKIKFLGFNVYRLVKSLIIPKKPLNNSYVKNNFFLDKEVLKLPKDQVQKNYYYVVNAIFDVDGVIVKGPLSQVACTN
;
A
#
# COMPACT_ATOMS: atom_id res chain seq x y z
N MET A 1 52.15 -39.96 -2.72
CA MET A 1 51.14 -40.10 -3.80
C MET A 1 49.70 -39.78 -3.37
N LYS A 2 49.14 -40.44 -2.34
CA LYS A 2 47.72 -40.23 -1.92
C LYS A 2 47.35 -38.76 -1.57
N ARG A 3 48.28 -37.99 -1.00
CA ARG A 3 48.06 -36.57 -0.64
C ARG A 3 47.98 -35.62 -1.85
N ILE A 4 48.67 -35.94 -2.95
CA ILE A 4 48.68 -35.12 -4.17
C ILE A 4 47.36 -35.28 -4.93
N ILE A 5 46.85 -36.51 -4.98
CA ILE A 5 45.54 -36.82 -5.60
C ILE A 5 44.41 -36.07 -4.87
N PHE A 6 44.46 -36.02 -3.54
CA PHE A 6 43.46 -35.28 -2.75
C PHE A 6 43.49 -33.78 -3.07
N PHE A 7 44.67 -33.19 -3.24
CA PHE A 7 44.81 -31.77 -3.61
C PHE A 7 44.27 -31.46 -5.01
N LEU A 8 44.49 -32.35 -5.99
CA LEU A 8 43.98 -32.19 -7.35
C LEU A 8 42.45 -32.29 -7.42
N ILE A 9 41.83 -33.17 -6.63
CA ILE A 9 40.37 -33.29 -6.55
C ILE A 9 39.77 -32.01 -5.92
N LEU A 10 40.39 -31.47 -4.87
CA LEU A 10 39.92 -30.23 -4.24
C LEU A 10 39.94 -29.02 -5.20
N LEU A 11 40.97 -28.93 -6.05
CA LEU A 11 41.10 -27.86 -7.04
C LEU A 11 40.03 -27.93 -8.15
N PHE A 12 39.57 -29.13 -8.50
CA PHE A 12 38.47 -29.33 -9.46
C PHE A 12 37.12 -28.84 -8.91
N PHE A 13 36.86 -28.97 -7.61
CA PHE A 13 35.63 -28.46 -6.99
C PHE A 13 35.64 -26.93 -6.85
N LEU A 14 36.81 -26.30 -6.68
CA LEU A 14 36.93 -24.84 -6.57
C LEU A 14 36.78 -24.11 -7.92
N SER A 15 36.96 -24.80 -9.04
CA SER A 15 36.84 -24.24 -10.39
C SER A 15 35.41 -24.34 -10.97
N SER A 16 34.46 -24.95 -10.26
CA SER A 16 33.04 -25.05 -10.69
C SER A 16 32.19 -23.84 -10.31
N CYS A 17 32.79 -22.66 -10.14
CA CYS A 17 32.05 -21.39 -10.02
C CYS A 17 31.76 -20.82 -11.42
N GLY A 18 31.09 -21.62 -12.26
CA GLY A 18 30.61 -21.18 -13.57
C GLY A 18 29.48 -20.17 -13.38
N LYS A 19 29.77 -18.88 -13.57
CA LYS A 19 28.73 -17.84 -13.63
C LYS A 19 27.79 -18.20 -14.78
N LYS A 20 26.58 -18.70 -14.45
CA LYS A 20 25.48 -18.88 -15.39
C LYS A 20 25.31 -17.57 -16.17
N GLN A 21 25.60 -17.58 -17.47
CA GLN A 21 25.35 -16.43 -18.34
C GLN A 21 23.86 -16.09 -18.24
N LYS A 22 23.55 -14.93 -17.65
CA LYS A 22 22.19 -14.41 -17.63
C LYS A 22 21.89 -13.97 -19.06
N ASN A 23 20.91 -14.62 -19.69
CA ASN A 23 20.42 -14.20 -20.98
C ASN A 23 19.83 -12.79 -20.81
N ILE A 24 20.44 -11.79 -21.44
CA ILE A 24 20.08 -10.37 -21.27
C ILE A 24 18.80 -10.04 -22.08
N PHE A 25 18.48 -10.90 -23.03
CA PHE A 25 17.31 -10.79 -23.88
C PHE A 25 16.25 -11.77 -23.41
N ASP A 26 15.31 -11.24 -22.62
CA ASP A 26 14.06 -11.91 -22.33
C ASP A 26 13.07 -11.59 -23.45
N PHE A 27 12.88 -12.54 -24.36
CA PHE A 27 11.91 -12.47 -25.45
C PHE A 27 10.54 -13.03 -25.06
N THR A 28 10.32 -13.33 -23.78
CA THR A 28 9.00 -13.71 -23.31
C THR A 28 8.07 -12.54 -23.60
N PRO A 29 6.94 -12.73 -24.31
CA PRO A 29 6.00 -11.66 -24.57
C PRO A 29 5.54 -11.12 -23.22
N LYS A 30 5.99 -9.90 -22.87
CA LYS A 30 5.56 -9.23 -21.66
C LYS A 30 4.06 -9.05 -21.80
N LYS A 31 3.29 -9.78 -21.00
CA LYS A 31 1.84 -9.61 -20.91
C LYS A 31 1.60 -8.13 -20.65
N GLU A 32 1.00 -7.43 -21.61
CA GLU A 32 0.74 -6.01 -21.47
C GLU A 32 -0.20 -5.81 -20.28
N HIS A 33 0.34 -5.24 -19.20
CA HIS A 33 -0.46 -4.93 -18.03
C HIS A 33 -1.44 -3.82 -18.41
N PHE A 34 -2.73 -4.07 -18.20
CA PHE A 34 -3.76 -3.07 -18.41
C PHE A 34 -3.47 -1.85 -17.52
N LYS A 35 -3.11 -0.72 -18.14
CA LYS A 35 -2.74 0.51 -17.44
C LYS A 35 -3.95 1.42 -17.33
N VAL A 36 -4.35 1.73 -16.10
CA VAL A 36 -5.39 2.73 -15.83
C VAL A 36 -4.75 4.08 -15.49
N ASN A 37 -5.34 5.19 -15.97
CA ASN A 37 -4.98 6.50 -15.47
C ASN A 37 -5.59 6.71 -14.09
N ARG A 38 -4.80 7.13 -13.10
CA ARG A 38 -5.29 7.35 -11.73
C ARG A 38 -6.37 8.43 -11.64
N LEU A 39 -6.39 9.37 -12.59
CA LEU A 39 -7.41 10.43 -12.64
C LEU A 39 -8.79 9.89 -13.05
N ASP A 40 -8.86 8.73 -13.70
CA ASP A 40 -10.11 8.07 -14.07
C ASP A 40 -10.75 7.31 -12.88
N LEU A 41 -10.01 7.20 -11.77
CA LEU A 41 -10.47 6.58 -10.54
C LEU A 41 -11.12 7.63 -9.64
N CYS A 42 -12.16 7.25 -8.90
CA CYS A 42 -12.86 8.20 -8.04
C CYS A 42 -11.97 8.71 -6.89
N SER A 43 -12.14 10.00 -6.58
CA SER A 43 -11.53 10.63 -5.41
C SER A 43 -12.51 10.69 -4.24
N ILE A 44 -11.97 10.54 -3.02
CA ILE A 44 -12.74 10.66 -1.80
C ILE A 44 -12.91 12.14 -1.45
N LYS A 45 -14.15 12.53 -1.15
CA LYS A 45 -14.53 13.92 -0.86
C LYS A 45 -15.12 14.05 0.54
N ASN A 46 -15.10 15.28 1.07
CA ASN A 46 -15.67 15.64 2.37
C ASN A 46 -15.16 14.78 3.54
N LEU A 47 -13.84 14.55 3.58
CA LEU A 47 -13.22 13.89 4.71
C LEU A 47 -13.40 14.75 5.98
N LYS A 48 -13.98 14.15 7.02
CA LYS A 48 -14.25 14.76 8.32
C LYS A 48 -13.68 13.88 9.43
N ILE A 49 -13.17 14.50 10.49
CA ILE A 49 -12.68 13.81 11.68
C ILE A 49 -13.34 14.40 12.91
N GLN A 50 -13.84 13.53 13.77
CA GLN A 50 -14.44 13.88 15.05
C GLN A 50 -13.72 13.11 16.16
N LYS A 51 -13.18 13.84 17.14
CA LYS A 51 -12.63 13.25 18.38
C LYS A 51 -13.80 12.82 19.27
N ASN A 52 -13.75 11.60 19.78
CA ASN A 52 -14.68 11.11 20.81
C ASN A 52 -13.94 10.25 21.85
N GLU A 53 -14.66 9.80 22.87
CA GLU A 53 -14.10 8.97 23.96
C GLU A 53 -13.58 7.61 23.47
N PHE A 54 -14.05 7.13 22.32
CA PHE A 54 -13.64 5.85 21.72
C PHE A 54 -12.52 5.99 20.68
N GLY A 55 -12.02 7.20 20.44
CA GLY A 55 -10.93 7.50 19.52
C GLY A 55 -11.30 8.58 18.49
N ASN A 56 -10.66 8.53 17.33
CA ASN A 56 -10.94 9.47 16.24
C ASN A 56 -11.87 8.82 15.23
N PHE A 57 -13.09 9.34 15.10
CA PHE A 57 -14.06 8.92 14.09
C PHE A 57 -13.80 9.66 12.78
N ILE A 58 -13.38 8.92 11.75
CA ILE A 58 -13.09 9.44 10.42
C ILE A 58 -14.23 9.05 9.48
N SER A 59 -14.81 10.00 8.77
CA SER A 59 -15.91 9.75 7.83
C SER A 59 -15.74 10.55 6.55
N TRP A 60 -16.29 10.05 5.45
CA TRP A 60 -16.24 10.69 4.14
C TRP A 60 -17.57 10.55 3.38
N LYS A 61 -17.72 11.34 2.31
CA LYS A 61 -18.89 11.21 1.42
C LYS A 61 -18.84 9.83 0.76
N ASP A 62 -19.98 9.17 0.72
CA ASP A 62 -20.10 7.87 0.08
C ASP A 62 -19.70 7.93 -1.41
N VAL A 63 -19.12 6.85 -1.89
CA VAL A 63 -18.53 6.75 -3.22
C VAL A 63 -19.25 5.63 -3.98
N ASP A 64 -20.25 6.02 -4.77
CA ASP A 64 -20.88 5.11 -5.74
C ASP A 64 -19.99 5.01 -6.98
N TYR A 65 -18.93 4.21 -6.90
CA TYR A 65 -18.05 3.96 -8.05
C TYR A 65 -18.60 2.83 -8.91
N LYS A 66 -19.08 3.19 -10.11
CA LYS A 66 -19.43 2.25 -11.18
C LYS A 66 -18.44 2.43 -12.32
N SER A 67 -17.60 1.42 -12.55
CA SER A 67 -16.73 1.41 -13.72
C SER A 67 -17.48 0.91 -14.94
N SER A 68 -17.30 1.57 -16.08
CA SER A 68 -17.70 1.02 -17.38
C SER A 68 -16.77 -0.12 -17.84
N ASN A 69 -15.60 -0.29 -17.19
CA ASN A 69 -14.62 -1.29 -17.54
C ASN A 69 -14.65 -2.45 -16.53
N SER A 70 -14.98 -3.66 -17.02
CA SER A 70 -15.08 -4.88 -16.22
C SER A 70 -13.76 -5.31 -15.55
N LYS A 71 -12.62 -4.79 -16.00
CA LYS A 71 -11.30 -5.06 -15.42
C LYS A 71 -11.01 -4.24 -14.16
N ILE A 72 -11.80 -3.19 -13.89
CA ILE A 72 -11.61 -2.31 -12.73
C ILE A 72 -12.68 -2.63 -11.68
N LYS A 73 -12.23 -3.12 -10.52
CA LYS A 73 -13.11 -3.45 -9.39
C LYS A 73 -12.75 -2.60 -8.19
N PHE A 74 -13.73 -1.93 -7.61
CA PHE A 74 -13.52 -1.20 -6.36
C PHE A 74 -13.43 -2.17 -5.17
N LEU A 75 -12.36 -2.06 -4.39
CA LEU A 75 -12.11 -2.93 -3.24
C LEU A 75 -12.44 -2.29 -1.89
N GLY A 76 -12.58 -0.97 -1.81
CA GLY A 76 -12.80 -0.28 -0.54
C GLY A 76 -11.77 0.81 -0.29
N PHE A 77 -11.52 1.10 0.98
CA PHE A 77 -10.71 2.23 1.39
C PHE A 77 -9.56 1.83 2.31
N ASN A 78 -8.46 2.57 2.20
CA ASN A 78 -7.38 2.59 3.17
C ASN A 78 -7.33 3.94 3.87
N VAL A 79 -7.19 3.92 5.18
CA VAL A 79 -7.11 5.10 6.04
C VAL A 79 -5.69 5.23 6.57
N TYR A 80 -5.13 6.42 6.52
CA TYR A 80 -3.77 6.70 6.98
C TYR A 80 -3.81 7.84 8.00
N ARG A 81 -3.15 7.65 9.15
CA ARG A 81 -2.80 8.72 10.07
C ARG A 81 -1.42 9.26 9.68
N LEU A 82 -1.32 10.54 9.37
CA LEU A 82 -0.06 11.13 8.93
C LEU A 82 0.83 11.44 10.13
N VAL A 83 2.15 11.31 9.94
CA VAL A 83 3.16 11.73 10.93
C VAL A 83 3.29 13.27 10.95
N LYS A 84 3.17 13.87 9.76
CA LYS A 84 3.12 15.32 9.49
C LYS A 84 2.16 15.54 8.33
N SER A 85 1.64 16.75 8.15
CA SER A 85 0.59 17.08 7.15
C SER A 85 0.84 16.57 5.72
N LEU A 86 2.10 16.31 5.32
CA LEU A 86 2.45 15.88 3.96
C LEU A 86 3.09 14.48 3.86
N ILE A 87 3.37 13.80 4.97
CA ILE A 87 4.09 12.52 4.96
C ILE A 87 3.09 11.38 5.19
N ILE A 88 2.78 10.65 4.12
CA ILE A 88 1.89 9.49 4.15
C ILE A 88 2.69 8.23 4.49
N PRO A 89 2.37 7.54 5.60
CA PRO A 89 3.04 6.30 5.95
C PRO A 89 2.82 5.21 4.90
N LYS A 90 3.76 4.26 4.83
CA LYS A 90 3.64 3.11 3.92
C LYS A 90 2.44 2.22 4.26
N LYS A 91 2.18 2.02 5.56
CA LYS A 91 1.11 1.15 6.06
C LYS A 91 -0.13 1.97 6.45
N PRO A 92 -1.33 1.55 6.03
CA PRO A 92 -2.58 2.13 6.53
C PRO A 92 -2.85 1.70 7.97
N LEU A 93 -3.83 2.34 8.61
CA LEU A 93 -4.34 2.00 9.94
C LEU A 93 -5.19 0.72 9.93
N ASN A 94 -5.93 0.50 8.86
CA ASN A 94 -6.80 -0.66 8.69
C ASN A 94 -6.01 -1.87 8.18
N ASN A 95 -6.29 -3.05 8.72
CA ASN A 95 -5.68 -4.32 8.28
C ASN A 95 -6.31 -4.89 7.00
N SER A 96 -7.59 -4.61 6.78
CA SER A 96 -8.36 -5.00 5.59
C SER A 96 -9.06 -3.78 5.00
N TYR A 97 -9.40 -3.82 3.71
CA TYR A 97 -10.06 -2.69 3.04
C TYR A 97 -11.38 -2.34 3.71
N VAL A 98 -11.54 -1.09 4.11
CA VAL A 98 -12.78 -0.59 4.71
C VAL A 98 -13.84 -0.51 3.62
N LYS A 99 -15.00 -1.13 3.84
CA LYS A 99 -16.13 -1.10 2.89
C LYS A 99 -17.11 0.04 3.16
N ASN A 100 -17.22 0.43 4.42
CA ASN A 100 -18.07 1.54 4.84
C ASN A 100 -17.41 2.88 4.54
N ASN A 101 -18.18 3.96 4.61
CA ASN A 101 -17.70 5.34 4.43
C ASN A 101 -17.18 5.98 5.74
N PHE A 102 -16.80 5.16 6.72
CA PHE A 102 -16.24 5.60 7.99
C PHE A 102 -15.22 4.60 8.56
N PHE A 103 -14.37 5.08 9.47
CA PHE A 103 -13.37 4.31 10.20
C PHE A 103 -13.15 4.91 11.59
N LEU A 104 -12.98 4.07 12.61
CA LEU A 104 -12.68 4.51 13.97
C LEU A 104 -11.22 4.15 14.31
N ASP A 105 -10.37 5.17 14.42
CA ASP A 105 -9.00 5.01 14.89
C ASP A 105 -8.97 4.93 16.42
N LYS A 106 -8.95 3.71 16.94
CA LYS A 106 -8.80 3.41 18.38
C LYS A 106 -7.33 3.41 18.82
N GLU A 107 -6.39 3.33 17.90
CA GLU A 107 -4.95 3.29 18.23
C GLU A 107 -4.49 4.62 18.83
N VAL A 108 -5.23 5.71 18.60
CA VAL A 108 -4.99 7.00 19.26
C VAL A 108 -5.09 6.92 20.78
N LEU A 109 -5.97 6.06 21.32
CA LEU A 109 -6.20 5.91 22.76
C LEU A 109 -5.03 5.20 23.46
N LYS A 110 -4.21 4.47 22.71
CA LYS A 110 -3.04 3.75 23.23
C LYS A 110 -1.78 4.63 23.27
N LEU A 111 -1.87 5.86 22.77
CA LEU A 111 -0.73 6.78 22.73
C LEU A 111 -0.50 7.42 24.11
N PRO A 112 0.76 7.82 24.41
CA PRO A 112 1.08 8.61 25.59
C PRO A 112 0.20 9.86 25.72
N LYS A 113 -0.14 10.26 26.95
CA LYS A 113 -1.10 11.36 27.23
C LYS A 113 -0.73 12.68 26.54
N ASP A 114 0.55 12.97 26.38
CA ASP A 114 1.08 14.16 25.68
C ASP A 114 0.84 14.15 24.17
N GLN A 115 0.63 12.96 23.58
CA GLN A 115 0.30 12.82 22.16
C GLN A 115 -1.21 12.84 21.93
N VAL A 116 -2.01 12.31 22.85
CA VAL A 116 -3.48 12.26 22.74
C VAL A 116 -4.10 13.65 22.52
N GLN A 117 -3.51 14.70 23.11
CA GLN A 117 -3.98 16.08 22.96
C GLN A 117 -3.60 16.74 21.63
N LYS A 118 -2.74 16.12 20.81
CA LYS A 118 -2.29 16.72 19.54
C LYS A 118 -3.36 16.66 18.45
N ASN A 119 -3.17 17.51 17.46
CA ASN A 119 -3.92 17.43 16.22
C ASN A 119 -3.34 16.30 15.35
N TYR A 120 -4.21 15.39 14.95
CA TYR A 120 -3.88 14.30 14.04
C TYR A 120 -4.39 14.63 12.65
N TYR A 121 -3.58 14.30 11.65
CA TYR A 121 -3.93 14.48 10.24
C TYR A 121 -4.25 13.13 9.63
N TYR A 122 -5.27 13.08 8.80
CA TYR A 122 -5.73 11.88 8.14
C TYR A 122 -5.88 12.08 6.64
N VAL A 123 -5.62 11.01 5.90
CA VAL A 123 -6.01 10.87 4.48
C VAL A 123 -6.65 9.51 4.29
N VAL A 124 -7.56 9.44 3.32
CA VAL A 124 -8.19 8.20 2.90
C VAL A 124 -7.91 8.01 1.43
N ASN A 125 -7.68 6.77 1.02
CA ASN A 125 -7.42 6.42 -0.36
C ASN A 125 -8.34 5.28 -0.80
N ALA A 126 -8.98 5.43 -1.96
CA ALA A 126 -9.77 4.39 -2.59
C ALA A 126 -8.84 3.34 -3.20
N ILE A 127 -9.16 2.06 -3.04
CA ILE A 127 -8.36 0.95 -3.52
C ILE A 127 -9.13 0.19 -4.59
N PHE A 128 -8.44 -0.12 -5.67
CA PHE A 128 -9.00 -0.81 -6.84
C PHE A 128 -8.16 -2.03 -7.17
N ASP A 129 -8.82 -3.06 -7.67
CA ASP A 129 -8.21 -4.15 -8.41
C ASP A 129 -8.34 -3.83 -9.89
N VAL A 130 -7.21 -3.78 -10.58
CA VAL A 130 -7.11 -3.50 -12.01
C VAL A 130 -6.41 -4.69 -12.65
N ASP A 131 -7.19 -5.61 -13.20
CA ASP A 131 -6.70 -6.83 -13.84
C ASP A 131 -5.77 -7.68 -12.93
N GLY A 132 -6.13 -7.82 -11.65
CA GLY A 132 -5.37 -8.54 -10.64
C GLY A 132 -4.29 -7.71 -9.93
N VAL A 133 -4.12 -6.43 -10.29
CA VAL A 133 -3.14 -5.53 -9.70
C VAL A 133 -3.82 -4.51 -8.80
N ILE A 134 -3.33 -4.39 -7.57
CA ILE A 134 -3.85 -3.39 -6.62
C ILE A 134 -3.35 -1.99 -6.98
N VAL A 135 -4.28 -1.11 -7.29
CA VAL A 135 -4.02 0.30 -7.60
C VAL A 135 -4.66 1.19 -6.55
N LYS A 136 -3.87 2.16 -6.07
CA LYS A 136 -4.35 3.23 -5.19
C LYS A 136 -4.89 4.37 -6.04
N GLY A 137 -6.11 4.81 -5.74
CA GLY A 137 -6.72 5.98 -6.35
C GLY A 137 -6.06 7.30 -5.93
N PRO A 138 -6.65 8.43 -6.36
CA PRO A 138 -6.30 9.74 -5.86
C PRO A 138 -6.50 9.82 -4.34
N LEU A 139 -5.56 10.48 -3.68
CA LEU A 139 -5.68 10.78 -2.26
C LEU A 139 -6.85 11.74 -2.00
N SER A 140 -7.52 11.57 -0.86
CA SER A 140 -8.42 12.59 -0.34
C SER A 140 -7.67 13.88 -0.01
N GLN A 141 -8.44 14.94 0.26
CA GLN A 141 -7.94 16.08 1.03
C GLN A 141 -7.37 15.60 2.37
N VAL A 142 -6.31 16.26 2.85
CA VAL A 142 -5.83 16.09 4.22
C VAL A 142 -6.82 16.78 5.15
N ALA A 143 -7.27 16.07 6.19
CA ALA A 143 -8.12 16.65 7.20
C ALA A 143 -7.52 16.42 8.60
N CYS A 144 -7.64 17.42 9.47
CA CYS A 144 -7.15 17.35 10.84
C CYS A 144 -8.29 17.16 11.84
N THR A 145 -7.97 16.55 12.98
CA THR A 145 -8.83 16.65 14.16
C THR A 145 -8.85 18.11 14.61
N ASN A 146 -10.04 18.70 14.70
CA ASN A 146 -10.25 19.94 15.45
C ASN A 146 -10.44 19.64 16.94
#